data_AF-A0A436EY77-F1
#
_entry.id   AF-A0A436EY77-F1
#
_cell.length_a   1.000
_cell.length_b   1.000
_cell.length_c   1.000
_cell.angle_alpha   90.00
_cell.angle_beta   90.00
_cell.angle_gamma   90.00
#
_symmetry.space_group_name_H-M   'P 1'
#
loop_
_entity.id
_entity.type
_entity.pdbx_description
1 polymer ?
#
loop_
_entity_poly.entity_id
_entity_poly.type
_entity_poly.pdbx_seq_one_letter_code
_entity_poly.pdbx_strand_id
1 'polypeptide(L)'
;MSDLLVPSLDHLKQAYAVTSRATQITPLLESAVLARETGAARVFIKPESLQWAGSFKVRGAYWRLKQLSTEEARKGVVAYSSGNFAQGLAAAGQALGIPVTIVMPIDAPTAKRDATAGYGARVVLTDHGERAREEVAAAKAREIAETEGLALLHPFDDPEIVAGQAGAIAGRSITLGGRCVDRHD
;
A
#
# COMPACT_ATOMS: atom_id res chain seq x y z
N MET A 1 -23.70 -11.62 6.70
CA MET A 1 -23.92 -10.19 6.41
C MET A 1 -22.76 -9.70 5.55
N SER A 2 -22.84 -9.99 4.27
CA SER A 2 -21.89 -9.54 3.24
C SER A 2 -22.50 -8.28 2.64
N ASP A 3 -22.25 -7.12 3.22
CA ASP A 3 -22.77 -5.86 2.69
C ASP A 3 -21.91 -4.68 3.15
N LEU A 4 -20.74 -4.56 2.51
CA LEU A 4 -20.16 -3.28 2.07
C LEU A 4 -18.97 -3.60 1.15
N LEU A 5 -19.24 -3.64 -0.15
CA LEU A 5 -18.20 -3.78 -1.18
C LEU A 5 -17.32 -2.51 -1.30
N VAL A 6 -17.76 -1.40 -0.69
CA VAL A 6 -17.10 -0.09 -0.73
C VAL A 6 -16.99 0.46 0.70
N PRO A 7 -15.80 0.88 1.16
CA PRO A 7 -15.64 1.48 2.50
C PRO A 7 -16.51 2.71 2.73
N SER A 8 -17.16 2.80 3.90
CA SER A 8 -17.87 4.00 4.32
C SER A 8 -16.88 5.12 4.69
N LEU A 9 -17.33 6.38 4.69
CA LEU A 9 -16.51 7.51 5.11
C LEU A 9 -15.96 7.33 6.55
N ASP A 10 -16.77 6.76 7.45
CA ASP A 10 -16.31 6.52 8.83
C ASP A 10 -15.24 5.44 8.88
N HIS A 11 -15.34 4.40 8.04
CA HIS A 11 -14.28 3.41 7.89
C HIS A 11 -12.98 4.01 7.36
N LEU A 12 -13.08 4.89 6.35
CA LEU A 12 -11.92 5.65 5.84
C LEU A 12 -11.26 6.50 6.92
N LYS A 13 -12.06 7.16 7.77
CA LYS A 13 -11.55 7.95 8.91
C LYS A 13 -10.85 7.09 9.95
N GLN A 14 -11.39 5.90 10.26
CA GLN A 14 -10.76 4.95 11.17
C GLN A 14 -9.41 4.48 10.63
N ALA A 15 -9.38 4.06 9.36
CA ALA A 15 -8.15 3.67 8.67
C ALA A 15 -7.11 4.81 8.69
N TYR A 16 -7.54 6.05 8.44
CA TYR A 16 -6.65 7.22 8.50
C TYR A 16 -6.12 7.49 9.92
N ALA A 17 -6.96 7.38 10.96
CA ALA A 17 -6.55 7.62 12.34
C ALA A 17 -5.42 6.68 12.79
N VAL A 18 -5.44 5.43 12.29
CA VAL A 18 -4.37 4.45 12.55
C VAL A 18 -3.16 4.68 11.65
N THR A 19 -3.37 4.79 10.34
CA THR A 19 -2.26 4.89 9.37
C THR A 19 -1.48 6.20 9.47
N SER A 20 -2.12 7.31 9.85
CA SER A 20 -1.46 8.61 10.05
C SER A 20 -0.37 8.60 11.12
N ARG A 21 -0.39 7.63 12.05
CA ARG A 21 0.64 7.44 13.07
C ARG A 21 1.81 6.56 12.60
N ALA A 22 1.60 5.79 11.54
CA ALA A 22 2.56 4.81 11.01
C ALA A 22 3.12 5.18 9.63
N THR A 23 2.63 6.27 9.04
CA THR A 23 3.00 6.69 7.69
C THR A 23 3.37 8.16 7.68
N GLN A 24 4.24 8.55 6.74
CA GLN A 24 4.64 9.93 6.58
C GLN A 24 3.45 10.80 6.18
N ILE A 25 3.35 11.98 6.80
CA ILE A 25 2.49 13.06 6.32
C ILE A 25 3.23 13.71 5.16
N THR A 26 2.94 13.24 3.94
CA THR A 26 3.50 13.81 2.72
C THR A 26 2.96 15.24 2.52
N PRO A 27 3.78 16.19 2.07
CA PRO A 27 3.37 17.58 1.93
C PRO A 27 2.33 17.75 0.81
N LEU A 28 1.67 18.92 0.76
CA LEU A 28 0.91 19.35 -0.41
C LEU A 28 1.69 20.49 -1.08
N LEU A 29 2.31 20.19 -2.22
CA LEU A 29 3.21 21.11 -2.92
C LEU A 29 2.44 21.86 -4.00
N GLU A 30 2.42 23.19 -3.94
CA GLU A 30 1.84 24.00 -5.02
C GLU A 30 2.82 24.12 -6.20
N SER A 31 2.31 24.01 -7.42
CA SER A 31 3.11 24.17 -8.65
C SER A 31 2.53 25.27 -9.54
N ALA A 32 3.15 26.45 -9.47
CA ALA A 32 2.80 27.57 -10.34
C ALA A 32 3.08 27.28 -11.83
N VAL A 33 4.10 26.46 -12.12
CA VAL A 33 4.41 26.03 -13.49
C VAL A 33 3.26 25.20 -14.05
N LEU A 34 2.83 24.15 -13.34
CA LEU A 34 1.71 23.32 -13.80
C LEU A 34 0.40 24.11 -13.89
N ALA A 35 0.15 25.05 -12.96
CA ALA A 35 -1.01 25.93 -13.05
C ALA A 35 -1.02 26.73 -14.36
N ARG A 36 0.11 27.33 -14.75
CA ARG A 36 0.25 28.04 -16.03
C ARG A 36 0.07 27.12 -17.24
N GLU A 37 0.70 25.95 -17.27
CA GLU A 37 0.63 25.02 -18.40
C GLU A 37 -0.78 24.45 -18.61
N THR A 38 -1.53 24.24 -17.53
CA THR A 38 -2.89 23.67 -17.58
C THR A 38 -4.01 24.71 -17.66
N GLY A 39 -3.71 25.98 -17.40
CA GLY A 39 -4.70 27.05 -17.27
C GLY A 39 -5.53 26.98 -15.98
N ALA A 40 -5.20 26.08 -15.05
CA ALA A 40 -5.87 25.98 -13.75
C ALA A 40 -5.48 27.14 -12.83
N ALA A 41 -6.41 27.58 -11.98
CA ALA A 41 -6.13 28.64 -11.00
C ALA A 41 -4.96 28.26 -10.07
N ARG A 42 -4.91 27.00 -9.62
CA ARG A 42 -3.86 26.43 -8.76
C ARG A 42 -3.73 24.93 -9.03
N VAL A 43 -2.51 24.42 -8.97
CA VAL A 43 -2.23 22.97 -9.05
C VAL A 43 -1.43 22.55 -7.83
N PHE A 44 -1.84 21.44 -7.22
CA PHE A 44 -1.13 20.84 -6.09
C PHE A 44 -0.69 19.42 -6.41
N ILE A 45 0.48 19.07 -5.89
CA ILE A 45 1.08 17.75 -5.98
C ILE A 45 1.10 17.15 -4.58
N LYS A 46 0.61 15.91 -4.46
CA LYS A 46 0.72 15.07 -3.26
C LYS A 46 1.78 14.00 -3.54
N PRO A 47 3.06 14.23 -3.22
CA PRO A 47 4.16 13.37 -3.64
C PRO A 47 4.25 12.14 -2.73
N GLU A 48 3.39 11.16 -2.96
CA GLU A 48 3.40 9.89 -2.21
C GLU A 48 4.65 9.03 -2.47
N SER A 49 5.51 9.41 -3.42
CA SER A 49 6.85 8.86 -3.55
C SER A 49 7.75 9.15 -2.33
N LEU A 50 7.43 10.17 -1.53
CA LEU A 50 8.15 10.49 -0.29
C LEU A 50 7.73 9.62 0.91
N GLN A 51 6.81 8.68 0.71
CA GLN A 51 6.44 7.72 1.74
C GLN A 51 7.58 6.74 2.04
N TRP A 52 7.67 6.18 3.25
CA TRP A 52 8.83 5.38 3.68
C TRP A 52 9.03 4.04 2.94
N ALA A 53 8.05 3.59 2.17
CA ALA A 53 8.17 2.46 1.24
C ALA A 53 8.12 2.91 -0.24
N GLY A 54 8.41 4.18 -0.52
CA GLY A 54 8.54 4.75 -1.86
C GLY A 54 7.22 5.00 -2.60
N SER A 55 6.06 4.74 -1.99
CA SER A 55 4.75 5.02 -2.58
C SER A 55 3.62 5.02 -1.54
N PHE A 56 2.42 5.43 -1.96
CA PHE A 56 1.22 5.37 -1.13
C PHE A 56 0.84 3.96 -0.68
N LYS A 57 1.27 2.90 -1.40
CA LYS A 57 0.76 1.54 -1.22
C LYS A 57 0.92 0.99 0.20
N VAL A 58 1.93 1.46 0.93
CA VAL A 58 2.15 1.08 2.33
C VAL A 58 1.03 1.52 3.27
N ARG A 59 0.27 2.58 2.95
CA ARG A 59 -0.87 3.02 3.77
C ARG A 59 -1.94 1.93 3.84
N GLY A 60 -2.41 1.48 2.68
CA GLY A 60 -3.37 0.38 2.57
C GLY A 60 -2.82 -0.95 3.06
N ALA A 61 -1.56 -1.26 2.77
CA ALA A 61 -0.95 -2.51 3.24
C ALA A 61 -0.85 -2.56 4.78
N TYR A 62 -0.37 -1.49 5.40
CA TYR A 62 -0.26 -1.39 6.86
C TYR A 62 -1.63 -1.50 7.53
N TRP A 63 -2.63 -0.80 7.02
CA TRP A 63 -3.99 -0.92 7.51
C TRP A 63 -4.53 -2.34 7.36
N ARG A 64 -4.43 -2.94 6.16
CA ARG A 64 -4.92 -4.31 5.92
C ARG A 64 -4.30 -5.33 6.86
N LEU A 65 -3.01 -5.21 7.15
CA LEU A 65 -2.31 -6.07 8.11
C LEU A 65 -2.79 -5.86 9.55
N LYS A 66 -3.16 -4.63 9.94
CA LYS A 66 -3.77 -4.34 11.25
C LYS A 66 -5.17 -4.95 11.43
N GLN A 67 -5.86 -5.23 10.32
CA GLN A 67 -7.19 -5.85 10.33
C GLN A 67 -7.16 -7.38 10.38
N LEU A 68 -5.97 -8.01 10.34
CA LEU A 68 -5.85 -9.45 10.51
C LEU A 68 -6.21 -9.83 11.95
N SER A 69 -6.86 -10.98 12.10
CA SER A 69 -6.95 -11.65 13.40
C SER A 69 -5.55 -12.03 13.90
N THR A 70 -5.43 -12.27 15.22
CA THR A 70 -4.16 -12.72 15.81
C THR A 70 -3.62 -13.99 15.16
N GLU A 71 -4.49 -14.92 14.76
CA GLU A 71 -4.10 -16.17 14.13
C GLU A 71 -3.60 -15.94 12.70
N GLU A 72 -4.31 -15.14 11.90
CA GLU A 72 -3.86 -14.78 10.54
C GLU A 72 -2.54 -14.01 10.58
N ALA A 73 -2.39 -13.05 11.52
CA ALA A 73 -1.14 -12.30 11.67
C ALA A 73 0.04 -13.21 12.06
N ARG A 74 -0.20 -14.23 12.89
CA ARG A 74 0.83 -15.20 13.29
C ARG A 74 1.28 -16.09 12.13
N LYS A 75 0.32 -16.55 11.31
CA LYS A 75 0.61 -17.35 10.11
C LYS A 75 1.28 -16.53 9.02
N GLY A 76 0.85 -15.28 8.86
CA GLY A 76 1.31 -14.38 7.82
C GLY A 76 0.38 -14.32 6.62
N VAL A 77 0.82 -13.57 5.61
CA VAL A 77 0.03 -13.26 4.42
C VAL A 77 0.75 -13.67 3.14
N VAL A 78 -0.03 -13.85 2.08
CA VAL A 78 0.47 -13.98 0.72
C VAL A 78 -0.22 -12.99 -0.20
N ALA A 79 0.53 -12.39 -1.11
CA ALA A 79 -0.02 -11.56 -2.18
C ALA A 79 0.72 -11.81 -3.48
N TYR A 80 0.20 -11.27 -4.57
CA TYR A 80 0.87 -11.26 -5.87
C TYR A 80 0.99 -9.82 -6.37
N SER A 81 2.21 -9.39 -6.69
CA SER A 81 2.49 -8.06 -7.27
C SER A 81 3.95 -7.98 -7.69
N SER A 82 4.23 -7.41 -8.86
CA SER A 82 5.61 -7.12 -9.31
C SER A 82 6.07 -5.68 -8.98
N GLY A 83 5.32 -4.94 -8.17
CA GLY A 83 5.42 -3.48 -8.08
C GLY A 83 5.38 -2.91 -6.66
N ASN A 84 4.92 -1.65 -6.57
CA ASN A 84 4.90 -0.87 -5.33
C ASN A 84 4.10 -1.53 -4.19
N PHE A 85 3.08 -2.33 -4.53
CA PHE A 85 2.33 -3.05 -3.50
C PHE A 85 3.17 -4.16 -2.84
N ALA A 86 4.01 -4.87 -3.59
CA ALA A 86 4.92 -5.86 -3.02
C ALA A 86 5.87 -5.22 -1.99
N GLN A 87 6.49 -4.10 -2.35
CA GLN A 87 7.37 -3.35 -1.45
C GLN A 87 6.60 -2.78 -0.26
N GLY A 88 5.46 -2.13 -0.49
CA GLY A 88 4.62 -1.59 0.58
C GLY A 88 4.13 -2.65 1.56
N LEU A 89 3.73 -3.83 1.07
CA LEU A 89 3.28 -4.93 1.92
C LEU A 89 4.43 -5.57 2.69
N ALA A 90 5.58 -5.83 2.03
CA ALA A 90 6.76 -6.35 2.70
C ALA A 90 7.26 -5.41 3.81
N ALA A 91 7.34 -4.11 3.51
CA ALA A 91 7.79 -3.10 4.47
C ALA A 91 6.80 -2.95 5.64
N ALA A 92 5.49 -2.99 5.39
CA ALA A 92 4.48 -3.00 6.45
C ALA A 92 4.53 -4.28 7.30
N GLY A 93 4.74 -5.45 6.67
CA GLY A 93 4.92 -6.73 7.36
C GLY A 93 6.12 -6.70 8.29
N GLN A 94 7.26 -6.20 7.81
CA GLN A 94 8.46 -5.99 8.63
C GLN A 94 8.18 -5.11 9.85
N ALA A 95 7.55 -3.96 9.64
CA ALA A 95 7.23 -3.01 10.71
C ALA A 95 6.28 -3.59 11.77
N LEU A 96 5.42 -4.53 11.38
CA LEU A 96 4.43 -5.18 12.26
C LEU A 96 4.88 -6.55 12.79
N GLY A 97 6.03 -7.08 12.33
CA GLY A 97 6.47 -8.43 12.64
C GLY A 97 5.59 -9.54 12.05
N ILE A 98 4.89 -9.25 10.94
CA ILE A 98 3.99 -10.20 10.25
C ILE A 98 4.72 -10.80 9.05
N PRO A 99 4.81 -12.14 8.93
CA PRO A 99 5.41 -12.80 7.77
C PRO A 99 4.68 -12.44 6.48
N VAL A 100 5.42 -12.07 5.44
CA VAL A 100 4.87 -11.71 4.13
C VAL A 100 5.50 -12.59 3.05
N THR A 101 4.64 -13.23 2.25
CA THR A 101 5.02 -13.91 1.01
C THR A 101 4.52 -13.10 -0.18
N ILE A 102 5.40 -12.81 -1.14
CA ILE A 102 5.04 -12.13 -2.39
C ILE A 102 5.33 -13.05 -3.57
N VAL A 103 4.30 -13.33 -4.35
CA VAL A 103 4.44 -13.98 -5.66
C VAL A 103 4.68 -12.92 -6.73
N MET A 104 5.78 -13.08 -7.47
CA MET A 104 6.18 -12.18 -8.57
C MET A 104 6.46 -13.01 -9.82
N PRO A 105 6.14 -12.51 -11.03
CA PRO A 105 6.61 -13.15 -12.25
C PRO A 105 8.13 -13.06 -12.36
N ILE A 106 8.75 -14.04 -13.04
CA ILE A 106 10.21 -14.17 -13.17
C ILE A 106 10.86 -12.95 -13.83
N ASP A 107 10.11 -12.29 -14.72
CA ASP A 107 10.47 -11.08 -15.47
C ASP A 107 10.32 -9.77 -14.65
N ALA A 108 9.88 -9.85 -13.40
CA ALA A 108 9.78 -8.68 -12.53
C ALA A 108 11.16 -8.02 -12.37
N PRO A 109 11.27 -6.68 -12.46
CA PRO A 109 12.55 -5.98 -12.38
C PRO A 109 13.35 -6.41 -11.13
N THR A 110 14.62 -6.78 -11.31
CA THR A 110 15.49 -7.27 -10.23
C THR A 110 15.54 -6.31 -9.05
N ALA A 111 15.68 -5.00 -9.32
CA ALA A 111 15.66 -3.97 -8.28
C ALA A 111 14.39 -4.01 -7.41
N LYS A 112 13.23 -4.36 -7.98
CA LYS A 112 11.98 -4.48 -7.23
C LYS A 112 11.95 -5.75 -6.39
N ARG A 113 12.43 -6.87 -6.94
CA ARG A 113 12.55 -8.15 -6.23
C ARG A 113 13.47 -8.02 -5.02
N ASP A 114 14.65 -7.42 -5.23
CA ASP A 114 15.65 -7.24 -4.18
C ASP A 114 15.16 -6.29 -3.09
N ALA A 115 14.51 -5.18 -3.47
CA ALA A 115 13.90 -4.27 -2.49
C ALA A 115 12.79 -4.96 -1.67
N THR A 116 11.94 -5.78 -2.29
CA THR A 116 10.92 -6.55 -1.58
C THR A 116 11.54 -7.58 -0.63
N ALA A 117 12.55 -8.32 -1.07
CA ALA A 117 13.27 -9.27 -0.23
C ALA A 117 14.06 -8.58 0.90
N GLY A 118 14.57 -7.37 0.66
CA GLY A 118 15.28 -6.55 1.64
C GLY A 118 14.42 -6.11 2.83
N TYR A 119 13.10 -6.07 2.66
CA TYR A 119 12.14 -5.90 3.77
C TYR A 119 11.80 -7.22 4.50
N GLY A 120 12.46 -8.34 4.17
CA GLY A 120 12.28 -9.63 4.82
C GLY A 120 11.12 -10.47 4.27
N ALA A 121 10.53 -10.10 3.14
CA ALA A 121 9.47 -10.90 2.52
C ALA A 121 10.03 -12.13 1.79
N ARG A 122 9.29 -13.24 1.84
CA ARG A 122 9.53 -14.43 1.02
C ARG A 122 9.09 -14.16 -0.41
N VAL A 123 10.03 -13.97 -1.33
CA VAL A 123 9.73 -13.79 -2.76
C VAL A 123 9.63 -15.15 -3.45
N VAL A 124 8.47 -15.44 -4.05
CA VAL A 124 8.22 -16.65 -4.85
C VAL A 124 8.09 -16.24 -6.30
N LEU A 125 8.85 -16.88 -7.19
CA LEU A 125 8.87 -16.53 -8.61
C LEU A 125 7.99 -17.49 -9.41
N THR A 126 7.26 -16.96 -10.37
CA THR A 126 6.47 -17.76 -11.32
C THR A 126 6.96 -17.55 -12.74
N ASP A 127 7.17 -18.65 -13.46
CA ASP A 127 7.25 -18.64 -14.92
C ASP A 127 5.84 -18.66 -15.50
N HIS A 128 5.54 -17.72 -16.39
CA HIS A 128 4.23 -17.58 -16.99
C HIS A 128 4.16 -18.15 -18.42
N GLY A 129 5.29 -18.44 -19.07
CA GLY A 129 5.32 -18.80 -20.48
C GLY A 129 4.50 -17.81 -21.32
N GLU A 130 3.57 -18.33 -22.12
CA GLU A 130 2.66 -17.55 -22.98
C GLU A 130 1.43 -16.99 -22.25
N ARG A 131 1.18 -17.41 -21.00
CA ARG A 131 0.01 -16.94 -20.23
C ARG A 131 0.24 -15.56 -19.65
N ALA A 132 -0.86 -14.88 -19.29
CA ALA A 132 -0.77 -13.60 -18.61
C ALA A 132 -0.06 -13.77 -17.25
N ARG A 133 1.03 -13.02 -17.08
CA ARG A 133 1.89 -13.10 -15.89
C ARG A 133 1.14 -12.91 -14.56
N GLU A 134 0.13 -12.05 -14.56
CA GLU A 134 -0.67 -11.76 -13.37
C GLU A 134 -1.60 -12.93 -13.01
N GLU A 135 -2.19 -13.60 -14.00
CA GLU A 135 -3.05 -14.76 -13.77
C GLU A 135 -2.25 -15.92 -13.14
N VAL A 136 -1.04 -16.17 -13.66
CA VAL A 136 -0.16 -17.23 -13.13
C VAL A 136 0.30 -16.90 -11.71
N ALA A 137 0.72 -15.66 -11.45
CA ALA A 137 1.10 -15.22 -10.11
C ALA A 137 -0.08 -15.28 -9.12
N ALA A 138 -1.28 -14.87 -9.54
CA ALA A 138 -2.49 -14.94 -8.73
C ALA A 138 -2.89 -16.39 -8.41
N ALA A 139 -2.83 -17.30 -9.39
CA ALA A 139 -3.09 -18.72 -9.17
C ALA A 139 -2.10 -19.33 -8.18
N LYS A 140 -0.80 -19.02 -8.31
CA LYS A 140 0.22 -19.51 -7.37
C LYS A 140 0.05 -18.92 -5.97
N ALA A 141 -0.35 -17.65 -5.86
CA ALA A 141 -0.65 -17.04 -4.56
C ALA A 141 -1.85 -17.71 -3.86
N ARG A 142 -2.90 -18.08 -4.61
CA ARG A 142 -4.04 -18.86 -4.06
C ARG A 142 -3.60 -20.25 -3.59
N GLU A 143 -2.83 -20.96 -4.39
CA GLU A 143 -2.29 -22.27 -4.02
C GLU A 143 -1.48 -22.20 -2.72
N ILE A 144 -0.60 -21.21 -2.59
CA ILE A 144 0.21 -21.00 -1.36
C ILE A 144 -0.70 -20.65 -0.17
N ALA A 145 -1.70 -19.79 -0.37
CA ALA A 145 -2.64 -19.43 0.68
C ALA A 145 -3.36 -20.66 1.24
N GLU A 146 -3.85 -21.53 0.37
CA GLU A 146 -4.58 -22.74 0.73
C GLU A 146 -3.68 -23.79 1.40
N THR A 147 -2.49 -24.02 0.84
CA THR A 147 -1.57 -25.07 1.32
C THR A 147 -0.85 -24.71 2.62
N GLU A 148 -0.51 -23.44 2.82
CA GLU A 148 0.20 -22.95 4.00
C GLU A 148 -0.71 -22.24 5.00
N GLY A 149 -1.99 -22.04 4.66
CA GLY A 149 -2.96 -21.37 5.52
C GLY A 149 -2.71 -19.86 5.68
N LEU A 150 -2.09 -19.21 4.69
CA LEU A 150 -1.79 -17.78 4.71
C LEU A 150 -3.01 -16.96 4.26
N ALA A 151 -3.19 -15.76 4.80
CA ALA A 151 -4.23 -14.86 4.32
C ALA A 151 -3.84 -14.29 2.94
N LEU A 152 -4.66 -14.55 1.92
CA LEU A 152 -4.45 -14.01 0.57
C LEU A 152 -4.93 -12.55 0.51
N LEU A 153 -4.03 -11.64 0.13
CA LEU A 153 -4.34 -10.21 -0.03
C LEU A 153 -4.32 -9.80 -1.50
N HIS A 154 -5.41 -9.18 -1.96
CA HIS A 154 -5.47 -8.62 -3.30
C HIS A 154 -4.79 -7.24 -3.34
N PRO A 155 -3.91 -6.93 -4.30
CA PRO A 155 -3.16 -5.66 -4.33
C PRO A 155 -3.99 -4.35 -4.49
N PHE A 156 -5.30 -4.46 -4.75
CA PHE A 156 -6.20 -3.34 -5.00
C PHE A 156 -7.68 -3.67 -4.81
N ASP A 157 -8.13 -4.89 -5.15
CA ASP A 157 -9.53 -5.33 -4.97
C ASP A 157 -9.76 -5.94 -3.58
N ASP A 158 -9.35 -5.17 -2.56
CA ASP A 158 -9.54 -5.49 -1.15
C ASP A 158 -10.05 -4.20 -0.47
N PRO A 159 -11.28 -4.19 0.09
CA PRO A 159 -11.87 -2.99 0.67
C PRO A 159 -11.03 -2.35 1.78
N GLU A 160 -10.31 -3.14 2.56
CA GLU A 160 -9.44 -2.61 3.61
C GLU A 160 -8.20 -1.96 2.98
N ILE A 161 -7.60 -2.58 1.96
CA ILE A 161 -6.50 -1.94 1.23
C ILE A 161 -6.95 -0.59 0.67
N VAL A 162 -8.12 -0.53 0.02
CA VAL A 162 -8.72 0.72 -0.47
C VAL A 162 -8.90 1.73 0.66
N ALA A 163 -9.44 1.29 1.80
CA ALA A 163 -9.68 2.17 2.95
C ALA A 163 -8.40 2.82 3.47
N GLY A 164 -7.32 2.05 3.63
CA GLY A 164 -6.04 2.60 4.05
C GLY A 164 -5.38 3.49 3.00
N GLN A 165 -5.53 3.21 1.70
CA GLN A 165 -4.97 4.09 0.66
C GLN A 165 -5.63 5.48 0.65
N ALA A 166 -6.90 5.60 1.06
CA ALA A 166 -7.59 6.88 1.12
C ALA A 166 -6.90 7.91 2.04
N GLY A 167 -6.07 7.46 2.99
CA GLY A 167 -5.24 8.36 3.78
C GLY A 167 -4.28 9.24 2.95
N ALA A 168 -3.97 8.85 1.70
CA ALA A 168 -3.15 9.66 0.80
C ALA A 168 -3.78 11.01 0.43
N ILE A 169 -5.11 11.13 0.43
CA ILE A 169 -5.78 12.41 0.15
C ILE A 169 -5.94 13.29 1.39
N ALA A 170 -5.66 12.76 2.58
CA ALA A 170 -5.65 13.54 3.80
C ALA A 170 -4.34 14.35 3.88
N GLY A 171 -4.47 15.68 3.84
CA GLY A 171 -3.37 16.62 3.99
C GLY A 171 -3.75 17.72 4.97
N ARG A 172 -2.83 18.05 5.88
CA ARG A 172 -2.86 19.35 6.56
C ARG A 172 -2.23 20.41 5.65
N SER A 173 -2.66 21.64 5.85
CA SER A 173 -2.49 22.81 4.97
C SER A 173 -1.17 22.95 4.22
N ILE A 174 -1.31 23.56 3.05
CA ILE A 174 -0.27 24.15 2.22
C ILE A 174 0.59 25.06 3.10
N THR A 175 1.89 24.80 3.19
CA THR A 175 2.84 25.79 3.75
C THR A 175 3.06 26.88 2.69
N LEU A 176 2.08 27.77 2.53
CA LEU A 176 2.28 29.03 1.83
C LEU A 176 3.12 29.93 2.74
N GLY A 177 4.40 30.14 2.39
CA GLY A 177 5.21 31.24 2.90
C GLY A 177 5.15 31.50 4.41
N GLY A 178 6.00 30.82 5.18
CA GLY A 178 6.61 31.42 6.36
C GLY A 178 5.74 31.70 7.61
N ARG A 179 4.55 31.11 7.78
CA ARG A 179 3.89 31.10 9.11
C ARG A 179 3.29 29.73 9.43
N CYS A 180 4.00 29.00 10.30
CA CYS A 180 3.43 27.91 11.08
C CYS A 180 2.30 28.49 11.95
N VAL A 181 1.09 27.98 11.80
CA VAL A 181 0.07 28.12 12.84
C VAL A 181 -0.27 26.70 13.27
N ASP A 182 0.51 26.19 14.22
CA ASP A 182 0.09 25.08 15.06
C ASP A 182 -1.10 25.57 15.88
N ARG A 183 -2.29 24.99 15.64
CA ARG A 183 -3.32 24.96 16.67
C ARG A 183 -3.16 23.64 17.41
N HIS A 184 -2.44 23.70 18.52
CA HIS A 184 -2.83 22.95 19.70
C HIS A 184 -3.99 23.71 20.34
N ASP A 185 -5.14 23.04 20.41
CA ASP A 185 -6.09 23.04 21.53
C ASP A 185 -6.81 21.68 21.48
#